data_AF-A0A354P9A4-F1
#
_entry.id   AF-A0A354P9A4-F1
#
_cell.length_a   1.000
_cell.length_b   1.000
_cell.length_c   1.000
_cell.angle_alpha   90.00
_cell.angle_beta   90.00
_cell.angle_gamma   90.00
#
_symmetry.space_group_name_H-M   'P 1'
#
loop_
_entity.id
_entity.type
_entity.pdbx_description
1 polymer ?
#
loop_
_entity_poly.entity_id
_entity_poly.type
_entity_poly.pdbx_seq_one_letter_code
_entity_poly.pdbx_strand_id
1 'polypeptide(L)'
;MNENNHLKYKLQLPSARRHAESVQGELLPAETTIRETDTKGLNHPLLSLRQMREIQVEQQAIERQGATEVAMHQIELAVDKMKQDARMKGERERESLRSQHNVRCDSLATQAVHLGDEAIHSVVASHQRQAAMLEQSSCSPADKAMLSELFDQIGIRRIDKISIQHGGSTSSES
;
A
#
# COMPACT_ATOMS: atom_id res chain seq x y z
N MET A 1 -5.23 3.85 -24.23
CA MET A 1 -6.03 2.62 -24.18
C MET A 1 -5.58 1.84 -22.96
N ASN A 2 -6.42 1.72 -21.94
CA ASN A 2 -6.23 0.70 -20.90
C ASN A 2 -7.60 0.33 -20.36
N GLU A 3 -8.11 -0.77 -20.91
CA GLU A 3 -9.36 -1.41 -20.58
C GLU A 3 -9.22 -2.05 -19.20
N ASN A 4 -9.68 -1.36 -18.15
CA ASN A 4 -9.82 -1.99 -16.84
C ASN A 4 -11.08 -2.86 -16.84
N ASN A 5 -10.84 -4.13 -17.18
CA ASN A 5 -11.74 -5.26 -17.09
C ASN A 5 -12.60 -5.22 -15.82
N HIS A 6 -13.90 -5.10 -16.00
CA HIS A 6 -14.90 -5.45 -15.00
C HIS A 6 -14.76 -6.94 -14.67
N LEU A 7 -14.10 -7.25 -13.56
CA LEU A 7 -14.15 -8.57 -12.96
C LEU A 7 -15.55 -8.79 -12.36
N LYS A 8 -16.44 -9.22 -13.24
CA LYS A 8 -17.80 -9.70 -12.95
C LYS A 8 -17.65 -11.10 -12.32
N TYR A 9 -17.22 -11.16 -11.06
CA TYR A 9 -17.24 -12.41 -10.31
C TYR A 9 -18.71 -12.79 -10.07
N LYS A 10 -19.24 -13.67 -10.92
CA LYS A 10 -20.44 -14.44 -10.60
C LYS A 10 -20.10 -15.32 -9.40
N LEU A 11 -20.54 -14.91 -8.22
CA LEU A 11 -20.55 -15.75 -7.03
C LEU A 11 -21.53 -16.90 -7.30
N GLN A 12 -21.04 -17.98 -7.91
CA GLN A 12 -21.77 -19.24 -7.95
C GLN A 12 -21.62 -19.86 -6.57
N LEU A 13 -22.59 -19.60 -5.70
CA LEU A 13 -22.77 -20.38 -4.48
C LEU A 13 -22.94 -21.84 -4.90
N PRO A 14 -22.15 -22.79 -4.37
CA PRO A 14 -22.42 -24.20 -4.58
C PRO A 14 -23.82 -24.49 -4.03
N SER A 15 -24.74 -24.82 -4.93
CA SER A 15 -26.10 -25.22 -4.58
C SER A 15 -26.03 -26.36 -3.57
N ALA A 16 -26.55 -26.14 -2.37
CA ALA A 16 -26.73 -27.13 -1.30
C ALA A 16 -27.72 -28.28 -1.66
N ARG A 17 -27.85 -28.60 -2.95
CA ARG A 17 -28.63 -29.72 -3.49
C ARG A 17 -27.81 -30.98 -3.74
N ARG A 18 -26.47 -30.90 -3.88
CA ARG A 18 -25.66 -32.08 -4.24
C ARG A 18 -25.36 -33.06 -3.10
N HIS A 19 -25.67 -32.71 -1.85
CA HIS A 19 -25.49 -33.66 -0.72
C HIS A 19 -26.75 -34.48 -0.40
N ALA A 20 -27.88 -34.25 -1.07
CA ALA A 20 -29.09 -35.05 -0.88
C ALA A 20 -29.18 -36.29 -1.79
N GLU A 21 -28.37 -36.38 -2.86
CA GLU A 21 -28.40 -37.50 -3.82
C GLU A 21 -27.34 -38.58 -3.55
N SER A 22 -26.43 -38.37 -2.58
CA SER A 22 -25.41 -39.37 -2.20
C SER A 22 -25.80 -40.25 -1.01
N VAL A 23 -27.00 -40.09 -0.47
CA VAL A 23 -27.61 -41.03 0.50
C VAL A 23 -28.71 -41.82 -0.21
N GLN A 24 -28.41 -42.28 -1.42
CA GLN A 24 -29.25 -43.18 -2.21
C GLN A 24 -28.38 -44.37 -2.63
N GLY A 25 -27.75 -45.01 -1.64
CA GLY A 25 -26.99 -46.23 -1.79
C GLY A 25 -27.24 -47.11 -0.57
N GLU A 26 -27.97 -48.21 -0.81
CA GLU A 26 -28.17 -49.34 0.11
C GLU A 26 -29.06 -49.14 1.35
N LEU A 27 -30.33 -48.82 1.12
CA LEU A 27 -31.39 -49.44 1.94
C LEU A 27 -31.51 -50.91 1.52
N LEU A 28 -30.73 -51.77 2.17
CA LEU A 28 -30.97 -53.22 2.12
C LEU A 28 -32.38 -53.48 2.67
N PRO A 29 -33.29 -54.13 1.93
CA PRO A 29 -34.50 -54.67 2.53
C PRO A 29 -34.05 -55.86 3.36
N ALA A 30 -33.82 -55.64 4.65
CA ALA A 30 -33.73 -56.75 5.59
C ALA A 30 -35.13 -57.38 5.66
N GLU A 31 -35.35 -58.44 4.87
CA GLU A 31 -36.44 -59.38 5.06
C GLU A 31 -36.28 -60.04 6.44
N THR A 32 -36.71 -59.35 7.49
CA THR A 32 -36.85 -59.97 8.80
C THR A 32 -38.18 -60.72 8.79
N THR A 33 -38.08 -62.03 8.59
CA THR A 33 -39.16 -62.98 8.82
C THR A 33 -39.54 -62.90 10.30
N ILE A 34 -40.58 -62.13 10.62
CA ILE A 34 -41.13 -62.06 11.97
C ILE A 34 -41.91 -63.36 12.18
N ARG A 35 -41.27 -64.35 12.80
CA ARG A 35 -42.01 -65.42 13.46
C ARG A 35 -42.68 -64.82 14.68
N GLU A 36 -44.00 -64.96 14.73
CA GLU A 36 -44.86 -64.62 15.86
C GLU A 36 -44.30 -65.26 17.15
N THR A 37 -43.57 -64.48 17.94
CA THR A 37 -43.33 -64.79 19.35
C THR A 37 -44.29 -63.95 20.17
N ASP A 38 -45.35 -64.64 20.57
CA ASP A 38 -46.40 -64.20 21.47
C ASP A 38 -45.78 -63.82 22.82
N THR A 39 -45.67 -62.51 23.11
CA THR A 39 -45.48 -62.02 24.49
C THR A 39 -46.31 -60.76 24.71
N LYS A 40 -47.48 -60.98 25.29
CA LYS A 40 -48.11 -60.03 26.22
C LYS A 40 -47.05 -59.58 27.23
N GLY A 41 -46.69 -58.31 27.22
CA GLY A 41 -45.68 -57.78 28.15
C GLY A 41 -45.39 -56.32 27.85
N LEU A 42 -46.04 -55.46 28.62
CA LEU A 42 -45.94 -54.00 28.60
C LEU A 42 -44.51 -53.43 28.48
N ASN A 43 -44.46 -52.24 27.87
CA ASN A 43 -43.37 -51.25 27.83
C ASN A 43 -42.30 -51.55 26.76
N HIS A 44 -42.28 -50.85 25.61
CA HIS A 44 -41.42 -49.66 25.53
C HIS A 44 -41.77 -48.64 24.42
N PRO A 45 -43.03 -48.19 24.26
CA PRO A 45 -43.29 -46.99 23.45
C PRO A 45 -42.59 -45.74 24.02
N LEU A 46 -42.22 -45.75 25.31
CA LEU A 46 -41.46 -44.66 25.95
C LEU A 46 -39.94 -44.75 25.73
N LEU A 47 -39.39 -45.93 25.44
CA LEU A 47 -37.94 -46.07 25.17
C LEU A 47 -37.62 -45.65 23.73
N SER A 48 -38.53 -45.90 22.78
CA SER A 48 -38.45 -45.36 21.43
C SER A 48 -38.66 -43.84 21.41
N LEU A 49 -39.62 -43.29 22.17
CA LEU A 49 -39.81 -41.84 22.31
C LEU A 49 -38.61 -41.15 22.98
N ARG A 50 -37.96 -41.79 23.95
CA ARG A 50 -36.76 -41.28 24.59
C ARG A 50 -35.57 -41.24 23.61
N GLN A 51 -35.31 -42.34 22.91
CA GLN A 51 -34.27 -42.41 21.87
C GLN A 51 -34.51 -41.39 20.76
N MET A 52 -35.77 -41.20 20.35
CA MET A 52 -36.12 -40.19 19.33
C MET A 52 -35.84 -38.76 19.81
N ARG A 53 -36.11 -38.44 21.08
CA ARG A 53 -35.76 -37.14 21.68
C ARG A 53 -34.26 -36.94 21.82
N GLU A 54 -33.51 -37.97 22.20
CA GLU A 54 -32.04 -37.92 22.30
C GLU A 54 -31.44 -37.61 20.91
N ILE A 55 -31.90 -38.28 19.85
CA ILE A 55 -31.48 -38.00 18.46
C ILE A 55 -31.88 -36.57 18.02
N GLN A 56 -33.08 -36.09 18.37
CA GLN A 56 -33.49 -34.72 18.04
C GLN A 56 -32.64 -33.66 18.76
N VAL A 57 -32.23 -33.91 20.00
CA VAL A 57 -31.33 -33.01 20.74
C VAL A 57 -29.94 -33.01 20.11
N GLU A 58 -29.43 -34.17 19.70
CA GLU A 58 -28.15 -34.29 19.00
C GLU A 58 -28.19 -33.58 17.63
N GLN A 59 -29.25 -33.75 16.84
CA GLN A 59 -29.44 -33.03 15.59
C GLN A 59 -29.45 -31.51 15.79
N GLN A 60 -30.18 -31.01 16.80
CA GLN A 60 -30.17 -29.58 17.11
C GLN A 60 -28.80 -29.07 17.57
N ALA A 61 -28.03 -29.90 18.29
CA ALA A 61 -26.67 -29.54 18.69
C ALA A 61 -25.73 -29.46 17.48
N ILE A 62 -25.83 -30.41 16.54
CA ILE A 62 -25.06 -30.44 15.28
C ILE A 62 -25.42 -29.23 14.41
N GLU A 63 -26.70 -28.91 14.26
CA GLU A 63 -27.16 -27.74 13.49
C GLU A 63 -26.64 -26.43 14.09
N ARG A 64 -26.67 -26.30 15.42
CA ARG A 64 -26.08 -25.14 16.11
C ARG A 64 -24.57 -25.07 15.89
N GLN A 65 -23.86 -26.19 15.97
CA GLN A 65 -22.42 -26.24 15.73
C GLN A 65 -22.08 -25.83 14.29
N GLY A 66 -22.79 -26.37 13.29
CA GLY A 66 -22.60 -25.99 11.89
C GLY A 66 -22.90 -24.51 11.64
N ALA A 67 -23.94 -23.96 12.27
CA ALA A 67 -24.25 -22.53 12.19
C ALA A 67 -23.13 -21.67 12.81
N THR A 68 -22.56 -22.10 13.94
CA THR A 68 -21.43 -21.39 14.56
C THR A 68 -20.16 -21.45 13.71
N GLU A 69 -19.86 -22.58 13.08
CA GLU A 69 -18.69 -22.72 12.19
C GLU A 69 -18.83 -21.83 10.95
N VAL A 70 -20.01 -21.80 10.32
CA VAL A 70 -20.29 -20.89 9.19
C VAL A 70 -20.17 -19.44 9.62
N ALA A 71 -20.69 -19.06 10.78
CA ALA A 71 -20.58 -17.71 11.30
C ALA A 71 -19.12 -17.31 11.56
N MET A 72 -18.32 -18.20 12.18
CA MET A 72 -16.89 -17.96 12.39
C MET A 72 -16.15 -17.76 11.07
N HIS A 73 -16.40 -18.62 10.07
CA HIS A 73 -15.74 -18.49 8.78
C HIS A 73 -16.09 -17.18 8.05
N GLN A 74 -17.34 -16.72 8.14
CA GLN A 74 -17.75 -15.43 7.58
C GLN A 74 -17.05 -14.25 8.28
N ILE A 75 -16.83 -14.35 9.59
CA ILE A 75 -16.08 -13.36 10.36
C ILE A 75 -14.61 -13.33 9.91
N GLU A 76 -13.98 -14.50 9.76
CA GLU A 76 -12.59 -14.60 9.28
C GLU A 76 -12.41 -13.96 7.90
N LEU A 77 -13.30 -14.30 6.96
CA LEU A 77 -13.30 -13.71 5.61
C LEU A 77 -13.49 -12.19 5.65
N ALA A 78 -14.39 -11.69 6.50
CA ALA A 78 -14.61 -10.26 6.66
C ALA A 78 -13.38 -9.55 7.24
N VAL A 79 -12.74 -10.15 8.26
CA VAL A 79 -11.52 -9.62 8.88
C VAL A 79 -10.37 -9.58 7.87
N ASP A 80 -10.18 -10.63 7.07
CA ASP A 80 -9.11 -10.67 6.08
C ASP A 80 -9.33 -9.68 4.95
N LYS A 81 -10.58 -9.49 4.51
CA LYS A 81 -10.95 -8.42 3.59
C LYS A 81 -10.62 -7.04 4.18
N MET A 82 -10.98 -6.78 5.43
CA MET A 82 -10.67 -5.52 6.10
C MET A 82 -9.16 -5.27 6.24
N LYS A 83 -8.38 -6.32 6.53
CA LYS A 83 -6.90 -6.22 6.58
C LYS A 83 -6.33 -5.87 5.20
N GLN A 84 -6.84 -6.49 4.13
CA GLN A 84 -6.40 -6.20 2.77
C GLN A 84 -6.75 -4.77 2.36
N ASP A 85 -7.97 -4.32 2.66
CA ASP A 85 -8.42 -2.94 2.40
C ASP A 85 -7.56 -1.92 3.15
N ALA A 86 -7.24 -2.19 4.42
CA ALA A 86 -6.37 -1.33 5.22
C ALA A 86 -4.95 -1.24 4.64
N ARG A 87 -4.38 -2.36 4.15
CA ARG A 87 -3.07 -2.37 3.48
C ARG A 87 -3.10 -1.54 2.20
N MET A 88 -4.08 -1.78 1.33
CA MET A 88 -4.20 -1.03 0.07
C MET A 88 -4.40 0.48 0.32
N LYS A 89 -5.18 0.86 1.32
CA LYS A 89 -5.34 2.28 1.70
C LYS A 89 -4.03 2.89 2.17
N GLY A 90 -3.31 2.21 3.07
CA GLY A 90 -2.01 2.67 3.56
C GLY A 90 -0.95 2.80 2.47
N GLU A 91 -0.93 1.87 1.49
CA GLU A 91 -0.02 1.95 0.34
C GLU A 91 -0.33 3.15 -0.57
N ARG A 92 -1.61 3.38 -0.89
CA ARG A 92 -2.04 4.54 -1.69
C ARG A 92 -1.71 5.87 -1.01
N GLU A 93 -1.95 5.98 0.29
CA GLU A 93 -1.60 7.19 1.06
C GLU A 93 -0.08 7.41 1.08
N ARG A 94 0.70 6.35 1.29
CA ARG A 94 2.17 6.42 1.24
C ARG A 94 2.68 6.85 -0.13
N GLU A 95 2.13 6.31 -1.20
CA GLU A 95 2.51 6.67 -2.58
C GLU A 95 2.12 8.11 -2.92
N SER A 96 0.93 8.54 -2.50
CA SER A 96 0.48 9.94 -2.63
C SER A 96 1.42 10.91 -1.90
N LEU A 97 1.78 10.62 -0.65
CA LEU A 97 2.73 11.42 0.12
C LEU A 97 4.12 11.46 -0.53
N ARG A 98 4.61 10.31 -1.01
CA ARG A 98 5.89 10.24 -1.73
C ARG A 98 5.86 11.08 -3.01
N SER A 99 4.77 11.03 -3.78
CA SER A 99 4.59 11.83 -4.99
C SER A 99 4.60 13.34 -4.68
N GLN A 100 3.83 13.78 -3.67
CA GLN A 100 3.82 15.17 -3.23
C GLN A 100 5.20 15.64 -2.75
N HIS A 101 5.92 14.80 -2.00
CA HIS A 101 7.27 15.10 -1.53
C HIS A 101 8.25 15.28 -2.70
N ASN A 102 8.24 14.37 -3.68
CA ASN A 102 9.12 14.47 -4.85
C ASN A 102 8.87 15.77 -5.63
N VAL A 103 7.60 16.11 -5.92
CA VAL A 103 7.25 17.37 -6.59
C VAL A 103 7.77 18.59 -5.82
N ARG A 104 7.66 18.57 -4.48
CA ARG A 104 8.19 19.65 -3.64
C ARG A 104 9.72 19.73 -3.68
N CYS A 105 10.41 18.59 -3.63
CA CYS A 105 11.87 18.53 -3.75
C CYS A 105 12.35 19.06 -5.10
N ASP A 106 11.70 18.67 -6.20
CA ASP A 106 12.03 19.12 -7.55
C ASP A 106 11.81 20.64 -7.69
N SER A 107 10.72 21.16 -7.11
CA SER A 107 10.44 22.60 -7.08
C SER A 107 11.50 23.37 -6.29
N LEU A 108 11.90 22.88 -5.11
CA LEU A 108 12.94 23.51 -4.30
C LEU A 108 14.31 23.45 -4.98
N ALA A 109 14.64 22.33 -5.64
CA ALA A 109 15.88 22.20 -6.42
C ALA A 109 15.91 23.21 -7.57
N THR A 110 14.80 23.36 -8.30
CA THR A 110 14.68 24.35 -9.39
C THR A 110 14.84 25.78 -8.86
N GLN A 111 14.24 26.11 -7.72
CA GLN A 111 14.40 27.43 -7.08
C GLN A 111 15.84 27.70 -6.64
N ALA A 112 16.51 26.70 -6.06
CA ALA A 112 17.90 26.84 -5.62
C ALA A 112 18.83 27.11 -6.81
N VAL A 113 18.65 26.42 -7.93
CA VAL A 113 19.40 26.68 -9.17
C VAL A 113 19.15 28.10 -9.66
N HIS A 114 17.88 28.53 -9.74
CA HIS A 114 17.55 29.87 -10.22
C HIS A 114 18.16 30.99 -9.34
N LEU A 115 18.11 30.84 -8.02
CA LEU A 115 18.76 31.80 -7.11
C LEU A 115 20.28 31.82 -7.27
N GLY A 116 20.89 30.66 -7.52
CA GLY A 116 22.30 30.53 -7.87
C GLY A 116 22.63 31.31 -9.16
N ASP A 117 21.85 31.12 -10.21
CA ASP A 117 22.03 31.80 -11.49
C ASP A 117 21.88 33.33 -11.34
N GLU A 118 20.86 33.79 -10.60
CA GLU A 118 20.67 35.21 -10.31
C GLU A 118 21.86 35.82 -9.55
N ALA A 119 22.40 35.09 -8.57
CA ALA A 119 23.56 35.53 -7.82
C ALA A 119 24.80 35.65 -8.73
N ILE A 120 25.04 34.66 -9.59
CA ILE A 120 26.14 34.70 -10.57
C ILE A 120 25.98 35.89 -11.51
N HIS A 121 24.81 36.08 -12.10
CA HIS A 121 24.54 37.21 -13.00
C HIS A 121 24.76 38.57 -12.32
N SER A 122 24.33 38.72 -11.06
CA SER A 122 24.55 39.94 -10.29
C SER A 122 26.04 40.23 -10.07
N VAL A 123 26.83 39.20 -9.72
CA VAL A 123 28.28 39.32 -9.55
C VAL A 123 28.97 39.67 -10.87
N VAL A 124 28.64 38.98 -11.96
CA VAL A 124 29.18 39.26 -13.30
C VAL A 124 28.84 40.68 -13.75
N ALA A 125 27.60 41.13 -13.59
CA ALA A 125 27.19 42.48 -13.94
C ALA A 125 27.89 43.56 -13.09
N SER A 126 28.20 43.26 -11.82
CA SER A 126 29.02 44.13 -10.98
C SER A 126 30.46 44.21 -11.50
N HIS A 127 31.07 43.08 -11.86
CA HIS A 127 32.43 43.04 -12.40
C HIS A 127 32.54 43.77 -13.74
N GLN A 128 31.59 43.57 -14.67
CA GLN A 128 31.58 44.29 -15.95
C GLN A 128 31.49 45.80 -15.76
N ARG A 129 30.69 46.28 -14.81
CA ARG A 129 30.62 47.71 -14.47
C ARG A 129 31.94 48.23 -13.90
N GLN A 130 32.58 47.48 -13.00
CA GLN A 130 33.89 47.87 -12.44
C GLN A 130 34.99 47.90 -13.50
N ALA A 131 35.02 46.92 -14.41
CA ALA A 131 35.95 46.91 -15.54
C ALA A 131 35.75 48.13 -16.45
N ALA A 132 34.50 48.45 -16.81
CA ALA A 132 34.19 49.63 -17.61
C ALA A 132 34.60 50.95 -16.91
N MET A 133 34.41 51.04 -15.58
CA MET A 133 34.87 52.20 -14.81
C MET A 133 36.41 52.32 -14.79
N LEU A 134 37.13 51.19 -14.70
CA LEU A 134 38.59 51.17 -14.77
C LEU A 134 39.08 51.60 -16.16
N GLU A 135 38.43 51.17 -17.24
CA GLU A 135 38.76 51.59 -18.61
C GLU A 135 38.62 53.11 -18.79
N GLN A 136 37.58 53.71 -18.22
CA GLN A 136 37.31 55.15 -18.28
C GLN A 136 38.18 55.99 -17.31
N SER A 137 38.91 55.34 -16.39
CA SER A 137 39.78 56.05 -15.46
C SER A 137 40.99 56.68 -16.16
N SER A 138 41.53 57.75 -15.56
CA SER A 138 42.75 58.41 -16.01
C SER A 138 44.05 57.69 -15.61
N CYS A 139 43.95 56.46 -15.10
CA CYS A 139 45.10 55.65 -14.70
C CYS A 139 46.02 55.31 -15.89
N SER A 140 47.31 55.11 -15.61
CA SER A 140 48.26 54.68 -16.63
C SER A 140 47.91 53.27 -17.15
N PRO A 141 48.27 52.91 -18.39
CA PRO A 141 48.00 51.57 -18.92
C PRO A 141 48.57 50.44 -18.05
N ALA A 142 49.71 50.67 -17.38
CA ALA A 142 50.32 49.71 -16.47
C ALA A 142 49.49 49.52 -15.18
N ASP A 143 48.97 50.61 -14.60
CA ASP A 143 48.10 50.54 -13.43
C ASP A 143 46.76 49.88 -13.76
N LYS A 144 46.22 50.14 -14.96
CA LYS A 144 45.00 49.48 -15.44
C LYS A 144 45.20 47.97 -15.60
N ALA A 145 46.33 47.53 -16.15
CA ALA A 145 46.65 46.10 -16.27
C ALA A 145 46.76 45.42 -14.90
N MET A 146 47.47 46.04 -13.96
CA MET A 146 47.63 45.51 -12.60
C MET A 146 46.30 45.46 -11.82
N LEU A 147 45.47 46.50 -11.95
CA LEU A 147 44.15 46.54 -11.31
C LEU A 147 43.17 45.53 -11.94
N SER A 148 43.22 45.34 -13.25
CA SER A 148 42.43 44.31 -13.94
C SER A 148 42.79 42.91 -13.44
N GLU A 149 44.09 42.60 -13.32
CA GLU A 149 44.56 41.30 -12.82
C GLU A 149 44.14 41.07 -11.35
N LEU A 150 44.18 42.10 -10.51
CA LEU A 150 43.67 42.03 -9.13
C LEU A 150 42.15 41.79 -9.08
N PHE A 151 41.37 42.45 -9.94
CA PHE A 151 39.92 42.23 -10.00
C PHE A 151 39.58 40.82 -10.50
N ASP A 152 40.32 40.28 -11.46
CA ASP A 152 40.15 38.91 -11.93
C ASP A 152 40.47 37.90 -10.83
N GLN A 153 41.58 38.08 -10.09
CA GLN A 153 41.92 37.20 -8.97
C GLN A 153 40.90 37.25 -7.83
N ILE A 154 40.35 38.44 -7.52
CA ILE A 154 39.32 38.60 -6.48
C ILE A 154 37.98 38.03 -6.96
N GLY A 155 37.64 38.20 -8.24
CA GLY A 155 36.44 37.68 -8.88
C GLY A 155 36.40 36.15 -8.89
N ILE A 156 37.49 35.51 -9.31
CA ILE A 156 37.64 34.03 -9.31
C ILE A 156 37.45 33.49 -7.89
N ARG A 157 38.12 34.08 -6.88
CA ARG A 157 37.97 33.64 -5.47
C ARG A 157 36.56 33.80 -4.92
N ARG A 158 35.78 34.80 -5.38
CA ARG A 158 34.39 34.98 -4.95
C ARG A 158 33.45 33.95 -5.58
N ILE A 159 33.63 33.64 -6.86
CA ILE A 159 32.85 32.61 -7.55
C ILE A 159 33.11 31.23 -6.91
N ASP A 160 34.37 30.90 -6.63
CA ASP A 160 34.73 29.66 -5.92
C ASP A 160 34.07 29.59 -4.53
N LYS A 161 34.04 30.70 -3.79
CA LYS A 161 33.44 30.75 -2.45
C LYS A 161 31.91 30.63 -2.48
N ILE A 162 31.24 31.18 -3.49
CA ILE A 162 29.79 31.01 -3.69
C ILE A 162 29.48 29.56 -4.11
N SER A 163 30.31 28.97 -4.96
CA SER A 163 30.20 27.55 -5.35
C SER A 163 30.34 26.61 -4.15
N ILE A 164 31.24 26.90 -3.21
CA ILE A 164 31.43 26.11 -1.97
C ILE A 164 30.29 26.33 -0.95
N GLN A 165 29.64 27.49 -0.94
CA GLN A 165 28.52 27.78 -0.03
C GLN A 165 27.15 27.28 -0.54
N HIS A 166 26.99 27.05 -1.86
CA HIS A 166 25.74 26.59 -2.45
C HIS A 166 25.81 25.19 -3.09
N GLY A 167 26.98 24.74 -3.51
CA GLY A 167 27.27 23.33 -3.79
C GLY A 167 27.63 22.64 -2.48
N GLY A 168 26.70 21.83 -1.95
CA GLY A 168 26.78 21.24 -0.62
C GLY A 168 28.18 20.77 -0.20
N SER A 169 28.64 21.29 0.93
CA SER A 169 29.56 20.55 1.81
C SER A 169 28.81 19.36 2.41
N THR A 170 28.60 18.33 1.59
CA THR A 170 28.56 16.94 2.03
C THR A 170 29.67 16.19 1.30
N SER A 171 30.91 16.66 1.46
CA SER A 171 32.07 15.79 1.34
C SER A 171 32.14 14.93 2.60
N SER A 172 31.43 13.80 2.56
CA SER A 172 31.76 12.66 3.40
C SER A 172 33.04 12.06 2.82
N GLU A 173 34.14 12.20 3.54
CA GLU A 173 35.24 11.24 3.50
C GLU A 173 36.01 11.30 4.83
N SER A 174 36.12 10.12 5.47
CA SER A 174 36.70 9.79 6.79
C SER A 174 35.76 9.88 7.99
#